data_AF-A0A3B9J314-F1
#
_entry.id   AF-A0A3B9J314-F1
#
_cell.length_a   1.000
_cell.length_b   1.000
_cell.length_c   1.000
_cell.angle_alpha   90.00
_cell.angle_beta   90.00
_cell.angle_gamma   90.00
#
_symmetry.space_group_name_H-M   'P 1'
#
loop_
_entity.id
_entity.type
_entity.pdbx_description
1 polymer ?
#
loop_
_entity_poly.entity_id
_entity_poly.type
_entity_poly.pdbx_seq_one_letter_code
_entity_poly.pdbx_strand_id
1 'polypeptide(L)' 'MSISMETNTAAIYLRRSTEDDGKSVGQQERTLRNKAEDLAINIVAVYREDEDEAVA' A
#
# COMPACT_ATOMS: atom_id res chain seq x y z
N MET A 1 13.14 -32.94 3.67
CA MET A 1 13.57 -31.65 4.22
C MET A 1 12.52 -30.63 3.78
N SER A 2 11.56 -30.31 4.65
CA SER A 2 10.48 -29.39 4.30
C SER A 2 10.99 -27.97 4.52
N ILE A 3 11.24 -27.24 3.44
CA ILE A 3 11.49 -25.80 3.49
C ILE A 3 10.17 -25.16 3.88
N SER A 4 10.06 -24.63 5.09
CA SER A 4 8.95 -23.73 5.44
C SER A 4 9.06 -22.52 4.52
N MET A 5 8.20 -22.43 3.50
CA MET A 5 8.07 -21.21 2.69
C MET A 5 7.59 -20.10 3.63
N GLU A 6 8.50 -19.25 4.10
CA GLU A 6 8.09 -18.03 4.79
C GLU A 6 7.25 -17.21 3.83
N THR A 7 5.99 -16.97 4.20
CA THR A 7 5.11 -16.09 3.44
C THR A 7 5.50 -14.67 3.80
N ASN A 8 6.16 -13.96 2.87
CA ASN A 8 6.48 -12.55 3.07
C ASN A 8 5.19 -11.74 3.06
N THR A 9 4.85 -11.11 4.17
CA THR A 9 3.66 -10.27 4.31
C THR A 9 4.03 -8.81 4.47
N ALA A 10 3.25 -7.91 3.89
CA ALA A 10 3.41 -6.47 4.09
C ALA A 10 2.06 -5.75 4.19
N ALA A 11 2.11 -4.51 4.69
CA ALA A 11 0.99 -3.57 4.62
C ALA A 11 1.41 -2.36 3.78
N ILE A 12 0.45 -1.75 3.10
CA ILE A 12 0.65 -0.51 2.35
C ILE A 12 0.13 0.66 3.20
N TYR A 13 0.92 1.73 3.28
CA TYR A 13 0.52 3.01 3.86
C TYR A 13 0.60 4.09 2.78
N LEU A 14 -0.48 4.81 2.56
CA LEU A 14 -0.58 5.89 1.58
C LEU A 14 -0.97 7.17 2.30
N ARG A 15 -0.21 8.23 2.07
CA ARG A 15 -0.53 9.59 2.51
C ARG A 15 -0.68 10.46 1.29
N ARG A 16 -1.76 11.24 1.23
CA ARG A 16 -1.92 12.24 0.17
C ARG A 16 -0.85 13.32 0.31
N SER A 17 -0.18 13.65 -0.78
CA SER A 17 0.72 14.81 -0.81
C SER A 17 -0.11 16.09 -0.65
N THR A 18 0.38 17.03 0.15
CA THR A 18 -0.18 18.39 0.24
C THR A 18 0.17 19.23 -0.99
N GLU A 19 1.17 18.81 -1.76
CA GLU A 19 1.52 19.41 -3.04
C GLU A 19 0.76 18.70 -4.17
N ASP A 20 0.06 19.47 -5.01
CA ASP A 20 -0.64 18.94 -6.18
C ASP A 20 0.36 18.62 -7.29
N ASP A 21 0.94 17.42 -7.22
CA ASP A 21 1.88 16.90 -8.21
C ASP A 21 1.18 16.07 -9.30
N GLY A 22 -0.15 16.10 -9.34
CA GLY A 22 -0.99 15.35 -10.28
C GLY A 22 -0.97 13.83 -10.08
N LYS A 23 -0.33 13.31 -9.01
CA LYS A 23 -0.31 11.87 -8.74
C LYS A 23 -1.54 11.45 -7.95
N SER A 24 -2.30 10.50 -8.51
CA SER A 24 -3.43 9.90 -7.80
C SER A 24 -2.96 8.87 -6.78
N VAL A 25 -3.46 8.97 -5.55
CA VAL A 25 -3.27 7.96 -4.48
C VAL A 25 -3.66 6.56 -4.99
N GLY A 26 -4.74 6.45 -5.78
CA GLY A 26 -5.17 5.17 -6.35
C GLY A 26 -4.20 4.58 -7.37
N GLN A 27 -3.53 5.43 -8.15
CA GLN A 27 -2.47 4.97 -9.06
C GLN A 27 -1.25 4.47 -8.28
N GLN A 28 -0.86 5.17 -7.21
CA GLN A 28 0.24 4.76 -6.35
C GLN A 28 -0.03 3.42 -5.66
N GLU A 29 -1.25 3.21 -5.14
CA GLU A 29 -1.64 1.92 -4.57
C GLU A 29 -1.48 0.78 -5.58
N ARG A 30 -1.99 0.98 -6.80
CA ARG A 30 -1.91 -0.04 -7.85
C ARG A 30 -0.48 -0.40 -8.19
N THR A 31 0.41 0.60 -8.30
CA THR A 31 1.84 0.37 -8.53
C THR A 31 2.48 -0.44 -7.41
N LEU A 32 2.15 -0.15 -6.15
CA LEU A 32 2.67 -0.90 -5.01
C LEU A 32 2.16 -2.35 -4.97
N ARG A 33 0.89 -2.58 -5.31
CA ARG A 33 0.32 -3.94 -5.40
C ARG A 33 0.99 -4.78 -6.48
N ASN A 34 1.18 -4.23 -7.68
CA ASN A 34 1.89 -4.94 -8.76
C ASN A 34 3.32 -5.30 -8.32
N LYS A 35 4.02 -4.37 -7.66
CA LYS A 35 5.37 -4.64 -7.17
C LYS A 35 5.41 -5.69 -6.05
N ALA A 36 4.38 -5.74 -5.21
CA ALA A 36 4.26 -6.78 -4.21
C ALA A 36 4.03 -8.16 -4.85
N GLU A 37 3.21 -8.23 -5.90
CA GLU A 37 2.99 -9.45 -6.69
C GLU A 37 4.30 -9.96 -7.31
N ASP A 38 5.08 -9.07 -7.95
CA ASP A 38 6.40 -9.40 -8.54
C ASP A 38 7.38 -9.96 -7.50
N LEU A 39 7.24 -9.54 -6.23
CA LEU A 39 8.09 -9.95 -5.12
C LEU A 39 7.51 -11.10 -4.30
N ALA A 40 6.37 -11.67 -4.71
CA ALA A 40 5.62 -12.68 -3.97
C ALA A 40 5.31 -12.26 -2.51
N ILE A 41 5.01 -10.98 -2.31
CA ILE A 41 4.62 -10.40 -1.02
C ILE A 41 3.09 -10.38 -0.91
N ASN A 42 2.56 -11.01 0.13
CA ASN A 42 1.15 -10.95 0.47
C ASN A 42 0.81 -9.62 1.16
N ILE A 43 0.03 -8.76 0.50
CA ILE A 43 -0.45 -7.52 1.10
C ILE A 43 -1.66 -7.81 1.98
N VAL A 44 -1.49 -7.64 3.30
CA VAL A 44 -2.54 -7.97 4.29
C VAL A 44 -3.41 -6.78 4.69
N ALA A 45 -2.96 -5.54 4.43
CA ALA A 45 -3.69 -4.32 4.74
C ALA A 45 -3.25 -3.16 3.85
N VAL A 46 -4.17 -2.20 3.63
CA VAL A 46 -3.89 -0.91 2.99
C VAL A 46 -4.52 0.19 3.85
N TYR A 47 -3.69 1.15 4.27
CA TYR A 47 -4.09 2.32 5.04
C TYR A 47 -3.94 3.55 4.17
N ARG A 48 -4.97 4.42 4.17
CA ARG A 48 -4.97 5.69 3.47
C ARG A 48 -5.22 6.79 4.48
N GLU A 49 -4.32 7.77 4.53
CA GLU A 49 -4.51 9.01 5.26
C GLU A 49 -5.37 9.91 4.36
N ASP A 50 -6.69 9.73 4.44
CA ASP A 50 -7.69 10.66 3.93
C ASP A 50 -7.89 11.77 4.99
N GLU A 51 -7.96 13.03 4.58
CA GLU A 51 -8.14 14.21 5.46
C GLU A 51 -9.54 14.27 6.11
N ASP A 52 -10.02 13.18 6.71
CA ASP A 52 -11.25 13.22 7.52
C ASP A 52 -10.91 13.17 9.02
N GLU A 53 -10.40 14.29 9.53
CA GLU A 53 -10.98 14.86 10.75
C GLU A 53 -11.91 16.02 10.35
N ALA A 54 -13.02 15.68 9.68
CA ALA A 54 -14.25 16.44 9.88
C ALA A 54 -14.84 16.05 11.25
N VAL A 55 -14.21 16.53 12.32
CA VAL A 55 -14.79 16.54 13.68
C VAL A 55 -14.90 17.99 14.17
N ALA A 56 -15.92 18.69 13.67
CA ALA A 56 -16.78 19.65 14.40
C ALA A 56 -17.72 20.39 13.42
#